data_AF-A0A2G7GWH5-F1
#
_entry.id   AF-A0A2G7GWH5-F1
#
_cell.length_a   1.000
_cell.length_b   1.000
_cell.length_c   1.000
_cell.angle_alpha   90.00
_cell.angle_beta   90.00
_cell.angle_gamma   90.00
#
_symmetry.space_group_name_H-M   'P 1'
#
loop_
_entity.id
_entity.type
_entity.pdbx_description
1 polymer ?
#
loop_
_entity_poly.entity_id
_entity_poly.type
_entity_poly.pdbx_seq_one_letter_code
_entity_poly.pdbx_strand_id
1 'polypeptide(L)'
;MTPRLTDLLIKGAQHGLFEHVPVRHDLKREIRRDKTGRTEARWVRPKPAQKAQKVRHFAATSSSLHGRHPDLGVMVNATANGTARGVKEGRMWGMDNGAYSGKFDPAVLLQAMDKYHRHRSTCKFVVSPDVLGDGQATEAMHRIWAPVIRRAGFPVAFVAHRGTTQLPDCDALFVPALNLDDPNVPRLVEEARRLGKWVHVGRVNSASRTASMQRLGAHSVDGTHTAFVGLDRAAGLMGDWMDAANAQSDMPSLLTEDRKPEPRHAYHARAAVAQHAGEAMTHGALPLSALADHEIDEGMLVGHEGRVGVLRAAPEDGWVHVAFNDPFAGDDAPEEVEELPAHAVYGPVNLARPHRADTLTPWQMAGVTKPQRRKK
;
A
#
# COMPACT_ATOMS: atom_id res chain seq x y z
N MET A 1 53.95 -30.59 -16.72
CA MET A 1 52.94 -30.95 -17.73
C MET A 1 51.56 -30.76 -17.11
N THR A 2 50.85 -29.71 -17.50
CA THR A 2 49.48 -29.41 -17.04
C THR A 2 48.52 -30.41 -17.71
N PRO A 3 47.63 -31.10 -16.99
CA PRO A 3 46.70 -32.03 -17.62
C PRO A 3 45.80 -31.29 -18.59
N ARG A 4 45.51 -31.88 -19.75
CA ARG A 4 44.52 -31.31 -20.68
C ARG A 4 43.16 -31.37 -20.00
N LEU A 5 42.36 -30.31 -20.16
CA LEU A 5 41.02 -30.15 -19.56
C LEU A 5 40.11 -31.38 -19.82
N THR A 6 40.33 -32.07 -20.93
CA THR A 6 39.66 -33.30 -21.33
C THR A 6 39.90 -34.47 -20.37
N ASP A 7 41.11 -34.58 -19.80
CA ASP A 7 41.47 -35.68 -18.87
C ASP A 7 40.82 -35.50 -17.49
N LEU A 8 40.59 -34.25 -17.09
CA LEU A 8 39.85 -33.90 -15.87
C LEU A 8 38.35 -34.21 -16.00
N LEU A 9 37.77 -33.99 -17.18
CA LEU A 9 36.36 -34.26 -17.45
C LEU A 9 36.05 -35.76 -17.50
N ILE A 10 36.94 -36.58 -18.06
CA ILE A 10 36.76 -38.04 -18.12
C ILE A 10 36.90 -38.68 -16.74
N LYS A 11 37.88 -38.24 -15.93
CA LYS A 11 38.01 -38.71 -14.54
C LYS A 11 36.85 -38.28 -13.63
N GLY A 12 36.29 -37.08 -13.83
CA GLY A 12 35.12 -36.62 -13.08
C GLY A 12 33.86 -37.44 -13.33
N ALA A 13 33.65 -37.91 -14.56
CA ALA A 13 32.50 -38.74 -14.94
C ALA A 13 32.58 -40.18 -14.38
N GLN A 14 33.79 -40.74 -14.24
CA GLN A 14 33.99 -42.11 -13.73
C GLN A 14 33.86 -42.22 -12.20
N HIS A 15 34.02 -41.11 -11.46
CA HIS A 15 33.96 -41.10 -9.99
C HIS A 15 32.64 -40.56 -9.41
N GLY A 16 31.60 -40.36 -10.23
CA GLY A 16 30.30 -39.91 -9.73
C GLY A 16 30.32 -38.49 -9.11
N LEU A 17 31.32 -37.66 -9.46
CA LEU A 17 31.49 -36.30 -8.92
C LEU A 17 30.62 -35.24 -9.61
N PHE A 18 29.82 -35.63 -10.58
CA PHE A 18 28.71 -34.81 -11.08
C PHE A 18 27.43 -35.35 -10.47
N GLU A 19 27.10 -34.87 -9.26
CA GLU A 19 25.71 -34.84 -8.82
C GLU A 19 24.87 -34.28 -9.96
N HIS A 20 23.76 -34.97 -10.26
CA HIS A 20 22.74 -34.60 -11.24
C HIS A 20 22.74 -33.10 -11.56
N VAL A 21 23.36 -32.70 -12.68
CA VAL A 21 23.03 -31.41 -13.29
C VAL A 21 21.56 -31.55 -13.67
N PRO A 22 20.62 -30.86 -13.00
CA PRO A 22 19.21 -31.05 -13.30
C PRO A 22 19.02 -30.59 -14.73
N VAL A 23 18.58 -31.50 -15.60
CA VAL A 23 18.12 -31.13 -16.93
C VAL A 23 16.96 -30.18 -16.69
N ARG A 24 17.18 -28.89 -16.96
CA ARG A 24 16.18 -27.83 -16.80
C ARG A 24 15.11 -28.01 -17.88
N HIS A 25 14.15 -28.89 -17.63
CA HIS A 25 12.99 -29.16 -18.49
C HIS A 25 12.09 -27.92 -18.70
N ASP A 26 12.35 -26.81 -18.00
CA ASP A 26 11.61 -25.56 -18.07
C ASP A 26 12.20 -24.52 -19.06
N LEU A 27 13.26 -24.86 -19.82
CA LEU A 27 13.86 -23.95 -20.79
C LEU A 27 13.53 -24.37 -22.23
N LYS A 28 13.08 -23.41 -23.05
CA LYS A 28 12.91 -23.56 -24.49
C LYS A 28 14.11 -22.95 -25.21
N ARG A 29 14.58 -23.60 -26.27
CA ARG A 29 15.62 -23.05 -27.14
C ARG A 29 14.98 -22.06 -28.12
N GLU A 30 15.31 -20.78 -28.01
CA GLU A 30 15.01 -19.77 -29.02
C GLU A 30 16.21 -19.63 -29.95
N ILE A 31 15.94 -19.59 -31.26
CA ILE A 31 16.94 -19.31 -32.29
C ILE A 31 16.59 -17.95 -32.88
N ARG A 32 17.49 -16.99 -32.78
CA ARG A 32 17.33 -15.66 -33.39
C ARG A 32 18.40 -15.45 -34.44
N ARG A 33 18.00 -14.84 -35.55
CA ARG A 33 18.91 -14.42 -36.60
C ARG A 33 19.08 -12.91 -36.51
N ASP A 34 20.30 -12.44 -36.32
CA ASP A 34 20.56 -11.01 -36.30
C ASP A 34 20.53 -10.41 -37.71
N LYS A 35 20.65 -9.08 -37.79
CA LYS A 35 20.62 -8.33 -39.06
C LYS A 35 21.79 -8.67 -39.99
N THR A 36 22.84 -9.29 -39.48
CA THR A 36 24.02 -9.75 -40.25
C THR A 36 23.87 -11.17 -40.78
N GLY A 37 22.75 -11.83 -40.47
CA GLY A 37 22.48 -13.21 -40.87
C GLY A 37 23.09 -14.25 -39.93
N ARG A 38 23.75 -13.83 -38.83
CA ARG A 38 24.27 -14.74 -37.81
C ARG A 38 23.15 -15.27 -36.94
N THR A 39 23.25 -16.54 -36.59
CA THR A 39 22.24 -17.26 -35.81
C THR A 39 22.76 -17.45 -34.39
N GLU A 40 22.07 -16.87 -33.41
CA GLU A 40 22.31 -17.14 -31.99
C GLU A 40 21.21 -18.01 -31.42
N ALA A 41 21.60 -19.04 -30.65
CA ALA A 41 20.67 -19.86 -29.89
C ALA A 41 20.75 -19.47 -28.40
N ARG A 42 19.62 -19.09 -27.82
CA ARG A 42 19.50 -18.78 -26.40
C ARG A 42 18.49 -19.71 -25.74
N TRP A 43 18.84 -20.21 -24.56
CA TRP A 43 17.89 -20.90 -23.70
C TRP A 43 17.08 -19.85 -22.94
N VAL A 44 15.77 -19.80 -23.21
CA VAL A 44 14.83 -18.89 -22.56
C VAL A 44 13.81 -19.70 -21.80
N ARG A 45 13.39 -19.25 -20.61
CA ARG A 45 12.19 -19.80 -20.00
C ARG A 45 11.01 -19.40 -20.90
N PRO A 46 10.16 -20.33 -21.35
CA PRO A 46 8.93 -19.97 -22.03
C PRO A 46 8.17 -19.03 -21.12
N LYS A 47 7.69 -17.90 -21.65
CA LYS A 47 6.73 -17.06 -20.94
C LYS A 47 5.53 -17.99 -20.65
N PRO A 48 5.20 -18.28 -19.39
CA PRO A 48 4.04 -19.11 -19.11
C PRO A 48 2.85 -18.45 -19.80
N ALA A 49 1.98 -19.24 -20.43
CA ALA A 49 0.72 -18.73 -20.93
C ALA A 49 0.04 -18.04 -19.75
N GLN A 50 0.01 -16.69 -19.77
CA GLN A 50 -0.66 -15.94 -18.72
C GLN A 50 -2.13 -16.24 -18.90
N LYS A 51 -2.67 -17.17 -18.10
CA LYS A 51 -4.11 -17.26 -17.92
C LYS A 51 -4.60 -15.84 -17.60
N ALA A 52 -5.70 -15.44 -18.24
CA ALA A 52 -6.34 -14.16 -17.98
C ALA A 52 -6.44 -13.95 -16.46
N GLN A 53 -5.74 -12.93 -15.97
CA GLN A 53 -5.60 -12.69 -14.55
C GLN A 53 -6.83 -11.91 -14.07
N LYS A 54 -7.55 -12.50 -13.13
CA LYS A 54 -8.64 -11.81 -12.43
C LYS A 54 -8.13 -11.01 -11.25
N VAL A 55 -8.58 -9.77 -11.12
CA VAL A 55 -8.46 -8.96 -9.91
C VAL A 55 -9.57 -9.35 -8.92
N ARG A 56 -9.20 -9.38 -7.64
CA ARG A 56 -10.09 -9.62 -6.49
C ARG A 56 -10.20 -8.39 -5.64
N HIS A 57 -11.25 -8.30 -4.84
CA HIS A 57 -11.40 -7.21 -3.87
C HIS A 57 -11.46 -7.79 -2.46
N PHE A 58 -10.59 -7.33 -1.58
CA PHE A 58 -10.58 -7.71 -0.16
C PHE A 58 -11.35 -6.64 0.61
N ALA A 59 -12.49 -7.02 1.16
CA ALA A 59 -13.34 -6.13 1.94
C ALA A 59 -12.82 -6.06 3.38
N ALA A 60 -12.63 -4.84 3.90
CA ALA A 60 -12.38 -4.63 5.32
C ALA A 60 -13.68 -4.87 6.09
N THR A 61 -13.91 -6.11 6.53
CA THR A 61 -15.15 -6.51 7.23
C THR A 61 -14.95 -7.73 8.12
N SER A 62 -15.68 -7.79 9.23
CA SER A 62 -15.79 -8.97 10.09
C SER A 62 -17.05 -9.80 9.79
N SER A 63 -17.94 -9.29 8.94
CA SER A 63 -19.23 -9.90 8.59
C SER A 63 -19.09 -11.09 7.64
N SER A 64 -20.19 -11.82 7.48
CA SER A 64 -20.29 -12.93 6.53
C SER A 64 -20.21 -12.41 5.10
N LEU A 65 -19.54 -13.17 4.23
CA LEU A 65 -19.55 -12.97 2.78
C LEU A 65 -20.31 -14.10 2.07
N HIS A 66 -21.07 -14.92 2.79
CA HIS A 66 -21.90 -15.96 2.19
C HIS A 66 -22.90 -15.34 1.19
N GLY A 67 -23.07 -15.97 0.02
CA GLY A 67 -23.92 -15.45 -1.06
C GLY A 67 -23.40 -14.19 -1.76
N ARG A 68 -22.26 -13.62 -1.37
CA ARG A 68 -21.60 -12.48 -2.04
C ARG A 68 -20.68 -12.97 -3.17
N HIS A 69 -20.27 -12.03 -4.04
CA HIS A 69 -19.42 -12.28 -5.20
C HIS A 69 -18.24 -13.25 -4.88
N PRO A 70 -17.94 -14.25 -5.73
CA PRO A 70 -16.92 -15.27 -5.45
C PRO A 70 -15.51 -14.70 -5.27
N ASP A 71 -15.16 -13.66 -6.01
CA ASP A 71 -13.85 -13.00 -5.94
C ASP A 71 -13.75 -11.93 -4.84
N LEU A 72 -14.80 -11.77 -4.01
CA LEU A 72 -14.73 -10.95 -2.80
C LEU A 72 -14.03 -11.73 -1.67
N GLY A 73 -12.92 -11.20 -1.20
CA GLY A 73 -12.14 -11.69 -0.06
C GLY A 73 -12.24 -10.79 1.16
N VAL A 74 -11.40 -11.04 2.16
CA VAL A 74 -11.38 -10.29 3.42
C VAL A 74 -10.03 -9.63 3.63
N MET A 75 -10.03 -8.33 3.91
CA MET A 75 -8.87 -7.64 4.49
C MET A 75 -9.07 -7.61 6.01
N VAL A 76 -8.18 -8.27 6.76
CA VAL A 76 -8.22 -8.25 8.23
C VAL A 76 -7.16 -7.28 8.74
N ASN A 77 -7.46 -6.58 9.82
CA ASN A 77 -6.46 -5.80 10.55
C ASN A 77 -5.99 -6.62 11.76
N ALA A 78 -4.69 -6.59 12.07
CA ALA A 78 -4.13 -7.30 13.22
C ALA A 78 -4.87 -6.98 14.54
N THR A 79 -5.34 -5.73 14.71
CA THR A 79 -6.07 -5.26 15.90
C THR A 79 -7.52 -5.73 15.97
N ALA A 80 -8.05 -6.38 14.92
CA ALA A 80 -9.46 -6.75 14.86
C ALA A 80 -9.81 -7.81 15.92
N ASN A 81 -10.93 -7.60 16.61
CA ASN A 81 -11.42 -8.55 17.61
C ASN A 81 -12.00 -9.81 16.93
N GLY A 82 -11.64 -10.97 17.47
CA GLY A 82 -12.08 -12.26 16.95
C GLY A 82 -11.55 -12.59 15.55
N THR A 83 -12.07 -13.67 14.98
CA THR A 83 -11.79 -14.07 13.59
C THR A 83 -12.97 -13.65 12.71
N ALA A 84 -12.70 -12.88 11.65
CA ALA A 84 -13.69 -12.44 10.67
C ALA A 84 -14.50 -13.63 10.09
N ARG A 85 -15.83 -13.46 9.95
CA ARG A 85 -16.73 -14.54 9.50
C ARG A 85 -16.41 -14.98 8.07
N GLY A 86 -16.15 -14.05 7.14
CA GLY A 86 -15.73 -14.40 5.77
C GLY A 86 -14.47 -15.29 5.72
N VAL A 87 -13.53 -15.11 6.66
CA VAL A 87 -12.35 -15.99 6.75
C VAL A 87 -12.74 -17.40 7.21
N LYS A 88 -13.64 -17.51 8.21
CA LYS A 88 -14.19 -18.81 8.65
C LYS A 88 -14.98 -19.52 7.54
N GLU A 89 -15.56 -18.76 6.63
CA GLU A 89 -16.28 -19.25 5.44
C GLU A 89 -15.35 -19.67 4.30
N GLY A 90 -14.02 -19.63 4.50
CA GLY A 90 -13.04 -20.06 3.52
C GLY A 90 -12.74 -19.04 2.42
N ARG A 91 -13.16 -17.77 2.59
CA ARG A 91 -12.80 -16.71 1.64
C ARG A 91 -11.29 -16.47 1.66
N MET A 92 -10.75 -16.07 0.50
CA MET A 92 -9.38 -15.58 0.43
C MET A 92 -9.23 -14.35 1.31
N TRP A 93 -8.07 -14.20 1.94
CA TRP A 93 -7.83 -13.06 2.83
C TRP A 93 -6.39 -12.60 2.87
N GLY A 94 -6.21 -11.35 3.26
CA GLY A 94 -4.93 -10.75 3.60
C GLY A 94 -5.00 -10.08 4.97
N MET A 95 -3.86 -9.94 5.65
CA MET A 95 -3.78 -9.25 6.94
C MET A 95 -2.86 -8.04 6.85
N ASP A 96 -3.45 -6.88 7.11
CA ASP A 96 -2.74 -5.63 7.38
C ASP A 96 -2.11 -5.67 8.79
N ASN A 97 -0.91 -5.13 8.91
CA ASN A 97 -0.13 -5.04 10.15
C ASN A 97 -0.58 -3.88 11.06
N GLY A 98 -1.35 -2.92 10.53
CA GLY A 98 -1.82 -1.73 11.24
C GLY A 98 -0.80 -0.59 11.39
N ALA A 99 0.37 -0.66 10.73
CA ALA A 99 1.44 0.34 10.84
C ALA A 99 1.00 1.75 10.39
N TYR A 100 0.07 1.84 9.43
CA TYR A 100 -0.52 3.11 9.00
C TYR A 100 -1.10 3.95 10.16
N SER A 101 -1.54 3.30 11.25
CA SER A 101 -2.08 4.00 12.41
C SER A 101 -1.03 4.60 13.35
N GLY A 102 0.26 4.37 13.09
CA GLY A 102 1.37 4.76 13.98
C GLY A 102 1.43 3.96 15.28
N LYS A 103 0.65 2.87 15.40
CA LYS A 103 0.49 2.07 16.62
C LYS A 103 0.80 0.60 16.38
N PHE A 104 1.80 0.32 15.55
CA PHE A 104 2.24 -1.06 15.35
C PHE A 104 2.68 -1.65 16.69
N ASP A 105 2.11 -2.80 17.03
CA ASP A 105 2.47 -3.58 18.21
C ASP A 105 2.85 -5.01 17.77
N PRO A 106 4.13 -5.40 17.94
CA PRO A 106 4.61 -6.75 17.68
C PRO A 106 3.74 -7.86 18.30
N ALA A 107 3.31 -7.69 19.55
CA ALA A 107 2.54 -8.69 20.27
C ALA A 107 1.15 -8.85 19.66
N VAL A 108 0.52 -7.75 19.23
CA VAL A 108 -0.79 -7.78 18.56
C VAL A 108 -0.70 -8.53 17.23
N LEU A 109 0.34 -8.29 16.44
CA LEU A 109 0.54 -9.02 15.18
C LEU A 109 0.75 -10.52 15.43
N LEU A 110 1.58 -10.90 16.40
CA LEU A 110 1.80 -12.31 16.76
C LEU A 110 0.51 -12.99 17.24
N GLN A 111 -0.27 -12.33 18.10
CA GLN A 111 -1.57 -12.83 18.55
C GLN A 111 -2.57 -12.96 17.39
N ALA A 112 -2.55 -12.02 16.44
CA ALA A 112 -3.37 -12.11 15.25
C ALA A 112 -2.98 -13.31 14.38
N MET A 113 -1.69 -13.55 14.16
CA MET A 113 -1.23 -14.72 13.40
C MET A 113 -1.65 -16.04 14.06
N ASP A 114 -1.51 -16.17 15.38
CA ASP A 114 -1.99 -17.36 16.11
C ASP A 114 -3.50 -17.56 15.94
N LYS A 115 -4.29 -16.50 16.15
CA LYS A 115 -5.75 -16.48 15.98
C LYS A 115 -6.21 -16.92 14.59
N TYR A 116 -5.42 -16.66 13.55
CA TYR A 116 -5.73 -16.98 12.16
C TYR A 116 -4.99 -18.23 11.63
N HIS A 117 -4.13 -18.88 12.42
CA HIS A 117 -3.26 -19.98 11.98
C HIS A 117 -4.01 -21.14 11.32
N ARG A 118 -5.20 -21.49 11.84
CA ARG A 118 -6.06 -22.54 11.27
C ARG A 118 -6.63 -22.20 9.89
N HIS A 119 -6.59 -20.94 9.48
CA HIS A 119 -7.12 -20.42 8.21
C HIS A 119 -6.04 -20.02 7.21
N ARG A 120 -4.77 -20.39 7.47
CA ARG A 120 -3.62 -19.99 6.64
C ARG A 120 -3.68 -20.51 5.20
N SER A 121 -4.41 -21.60 4.92
CA SER A 121 -4.55 -22.16 3.56
C SER A 121 -5.24 -21.21 2.57
N THR A 122 -6.09 -20.30 3.07
CA THR A 122 -6.77 -19.28 2.26
C THR A 122 -6.13 -17.90 2.39
N CYS A 123 -5.09 -17.77 3.22
CA CYS A 123 -4.32 -16.53 3.36
C CYS A 123 -3.48 -16.29 2.09
N LYS A 124 -3.51 -15.07 1.57
CA LYS A 124 -2.67 -14.63 0.45
C LYS A 124 -1.45 -13.86 0.90
N PHE A 125 -1.54 -13.16 2.03
CA PHE A 125 -0.40 -12.48 2.64
C PHE A 125 -0.71 -12.03 4.08
N VAL A 126 0.35 -11.91 4.87
CA VAL A 126 0.43 -11.08 6.08
C VAL A 126 1.46 -9.99 5.80
N VAL A 127 1.07 -8.73 5.94
CA VAL A 127 1.95 -7.58 5.69
C VAL A 127 3.05 -7.55 6.75
N SER A 128 4.31 -7.54 6.32
CA SER A 128 5.44 -7.28 7.21
C SER A 128 5.35 -5.84 7.73
N PRO A 129 5.68 -5.55 8.99
CA PRO A 129 5.84 -4.18 9.49
C PRO A 129 6.67 -3.31 8.55
N ASP A 130 6.22 -2.08 8.35
CA ASP A 130 6.71 -1.10 7.39
C ASP A 130 6.81 0.29 8.02
N VAL A 131 7.54 1.19 7.35
CA VAL A 131 7.70 2.59 7.74
C VAL A 131 7.11 3.45 6.62
N LEU A 132 6.01 4.13 6.94
CA LEU A 132 5.21 4.86 5.97
C LEU A 132 6.07 5.87 5.20
N GLY A 133 6.17 5.69 3.88
CA GLY A 133 6.90 6.59 3.00
C GLY A 133 8.41 6.38 2.94
N ASP A 134 8.98 5.44 3.69
CA ASP A 134 10.41 5.14 3.69
C ASP A 134 10.66 3.69 3.27
N GLY A 135 11.05 3.50 2.00
CA GLY A 135 11.35 2.19 1.43
C GLY A 135 12.55 1.49 2.09
N GLN A 136 13.58 2.24 2.49
CA GLN A 136 14.80 1.65 3.08
C GLN A 136 14.55 1.17 4.51
N ALA A 137 13.87 1.98 5.33
CA ALA A 137 13.46 1.59 6.67
C ALA A 137 12.45 0.43 6.63
N THR A 138 11.55 0.43 5.65
CA THR A 138 10.62 -0.68 5.40
C THR A 138 11.35 -1.98 5.04
N GLU A 139 12.39 -1.91 4.20
CA GLU A 139 13.22 -3.09 3.89
C GLU A 139 13.94 -3.62 5.14
N ALA A 140 14.45 -2.73 5.99
CA ALA A 140 15.07 -3.12 7.25
C ALA A 140 14.08 -3.86 8.17
N MET A 141 12.85 -3.35 8.31
CA MET A 141 11.80 -4.02 9.07
C MET A 141 11.40 -5.36 8.46
N HIS A 142 11.32 -5.43 7.13
CA HIS A 142 11.02 -6.67 6.40
C HIS A 142 12.04 -7.76 6.65
N ARG A 143 13.34 -7.44 6.64
CA ARG A 143 14.40 -8.43 6.93
C ARG A 143 14.26 -9.07 8.32
N ILE A 144 13.73 -8.33 9.30
CA ILE A 144 13.50 -8.83 10.67
C ILE A 144 12.24 -9.69 10.72
N TRP A 145 11.14 -9.25 10.11
CA TRP A 145 9.82 -9.84 10.31
C TRP A 145 9.43 -10.91 9.30
N ALA A 146 9.98 -10.88 8.09
CA ALA A 146 9.69 -11.91 7.09
C ALA A 146 9.98 -13.34 7.56
N PRO A 147 11.12 -13.63 8.22
CA PRO A 147 11.37 -14.95 8.79
C PRO A 147 10.38 -15.33 9.89
N VAL A 148 9.90 -14.36 10.68
CA VAL A 148 8.93 -14.61 11.77
C VAL A 148 7.58 -15.02 11.19
N ILE A 149 7.07 -14.26 10.21
CA ILE A 149 5.79 -14.52 9.54
C ILE A 149 5.82 -15.88 8.82
N ARG A 150 6.92 -16.18 8.11
CA ARG A 150 7.09 -17.47 7.42
C ARG A 150 7.15 -18.65 8.39
N ARG A 151 7.85 -18.52 9.51
CA ARG A 151 7.88 -19.56 10.56
C ARG A 151 6.50 -19.81 11.17
N ALA A 152 5.64 -18.80 11.23
CA ALA A 152 4.24 -18.94 11.63
C ALA A 152 3.36 -19.58 10.53
N GLY A 153 3.94 -19.95 9.37
CA GLY A 153 3.25 -20.65 8.29
C GLY A 153 2.45 -19.75 7.35
N PHE A 154 2.71 -18.44 7.35
CA PHE A 154 2.02 -17.48 6.50
C PHE A 154 2.90 -16.97 5.35
N PRO A 155 2.30 -16.65 4.18
CA PRO A 155 2.98 -15.89 3.13
C PRO A 155 3.23 -14.45 3.60
N VAL A 156 4.46 -13.94 3.47
CA VAL A 156 4.79 -12.56 3.85
C VAL A 156 4.63 -11.58 2.69
N ALA A 157 3.95 -10.46 2.94
CA ALA A 157 3.92 -9.30 2.06
C ALA A 157 5.00 -8.28 2.43
N PHE A 158 5.75 -7.82 1.43
CA PHE A 158 6.59 -6.63 1.52
C PHE A 158 5.81 -5.39 1.05
N VAL A 159 5.94 -4.26 1.75
CA VAL A 159 5.30 -2.99 1.37
C VAL A 159 6.25 -2.14 0.54
N ALA A 160 5.88 -1.79 -0.69
CA ALA A 160 6.68 -0.91 -1.52
C ALA A 160 6.37 0.57 -1.21
N HIS A 161 7.16 1.16 -0.32
CA HIS A 161 7.17 2.59 -0.06
C HIS A 161 8.15 3.36 -0.98
N ARG A 162 8.13 4.69 -0.88
CA ARG A 162 8.93 5.58 -1.71
C ARG A 162 10.41 5.25 -1.55
N GLY A 163 11.13 5.20 -2.67
CA GLY A 163 12.55 4.81 -2.68
C GLY A 163 12.80 3.30 -2.67
N THR A 164 11.75 2.47 -2.69
CA THR A 164 11.91 1.03 -2.95
C THR A 164 12.39 0.83 -4.39
N THR A 165 13.61 0.32 -4.56
CA THR A 165 14.19 0.08 -5.90
C THR A 165 14.32 -1.39 -6.25
N GLN A 166 14.17 -2.31 -5.29
CA GLN A 166 14.27 -3.74 -5.57
C GLN A 166 13.25 -4.48 -4.71
N LEU A 167 12.70 -5.56 -5.26
CA LEU A 167 11.81 -6.43 -4.51
C LEU A 167 12.65 -7.37 -3.63
N PRO A 168 12.56 -7.28 -2.29
CA PRO A 168 13.24 -8.24 -1.43
C PRO A 168 12.58 -9.62 -1.53
N ASP A 169 13.19 -10.63 -0.92
CA ASP A 169 12.55 -11.94 -0.81
C ASP A 169 11.25 -11.85 0.01
N CYS A 170 10.12 -11.97 -0.70
CA CYS A 170 8.77 -11.95 -0.15
C CYS A 170 7.88 -12.95 -0.90
N ASP A 171 6.67 -13.20 -0.40
CA ASP A 171 5.67 -14.06 -1.06
C ASP A 171 4.59 -13.21 -1.77
N ALA A 172 4.45 -11.96 -1.33
CA ALA A 172 3.56 -10.96 -1.89
C ALA A 172 4.20 -9.56 -1.89
N LEU A 173 3.82 -8.75 -2.88
CA LEU A 173 4.04 -7.32 -2.94
C LEU A 173 2.75 -6.60 -2.54
N PHE A 174 2.85 -5.70 -1.57
CA PHE A 174 1.79 -4.77 -1.18
C PHE A 174 2.17 -3.38 -1.65
N VAL A 175 1.33 -2.77 -2.50
CA VAL A 175 1.50 -1.40 -2.98
C VAL A 175 0.51 -0.50 -2.23
N PRO A 176 0.97 0.37 -1.32
CA PRO A 176 0.09 1.31 -0.65
C PRO A 176 -0.34 2.41 -1.61
N ALA A 177 -1.55 2.95 -1.40
CA ALA A 177 -2.11 3.98 -2.27
C ALA A 177 -1.26 5.25 -2.36
N LEU A 178 -0.55 5.59 -1.27
CA LEU A 178 0.35 6.74 -1.18
C LEU A 178 1.54 6.66 -2.15
N ASN A 179 1.82 5.48 -2.70
CA ASN A 179 3.00 5.23 -3.52
C ASN A 179 2.67 4.84 -4.96
N LEU A 180 1.40 4.92 -5.38
CA LEU A 180 0.99 4.53 -6.73
C LEU A 180 1.60 5.40 -7.84
N ASP A 181 2.05 6.60 -7.49
CA ASP A 181 2.74 7.55 -8.36
C ASP A 181 4.26 7.35 -8.39
N ASP A 182 4.83 6.50 -7.52
CA ASP A 182 6.28 6.24 -7.53
C ASP A 182 6.66 5.50 -8.83
N PRO A 183 7.64 6.03 -9.60
CA PRO A 183 8.01 5.48 -10.91
C PRO A 183 8.56 4.05 -10.84
N ASN A 184 8.97 3.58 -9.66
CA ASN A 184 9.42 2.20 -9.49
C ASN A 184 8.26 1.19 -9.40
N VAL A 185 7.04 1.61 -9.05
CA VAL A 185 5.91 0.69 -8.83
C VAL A 185 5.63 -0.20 -10.03
N PRO A 186 5.53 0.30 -11.28
CA PRO A 186 5.29 -0.56 -12.43
C PRO A 186 6.35 -1.66 -12.58
N ARG A 187 7.62 -1.32 -12.40
CA ARG A 187 8.73 -2.29 -12.47
C ARG A 187 8.69 -3.30 -11.33
N LEU A 188 8.39 -2.87 -10.10
CA LEU A 188 8.26 -3.75 -8.94
C LEU A 188 7.10 -4.72 -9.09
N VAL A 189 5.97 -4.25 -9.63
CA VAL A 189 4.81 -5.09 -9.93
C VAL A 189 5.15 -6.09 -11.03
N GLU A 190 5.78 -5.66 -12.12
CA GLU A 190 6.24 -6.56 -13.18
C GLU A 190 7.21 -7.62 -12.64
N GLU A 191 8.17 -7.22 -11.82
CA GLU A 191 9.12 -8.13 -11.18
C GLU A 191 8.42 -9.15 -10.27
N ALA A 192 7.52 -8.68 -9.39
CA ALA A 192 6.71 -9.55 -8.53
C ALA A 192 5.92 -10.56 -9.35
N ARG A 193 5.31 -10.11 -10.45
CA ARG A 193 4.54 -10.95 -11.39
C ARG A 193 5.41 -11.98 -12.08
N ARG A 194 6.58 -11.58 -12.57
CA ARG A 194 7.56 -12.47 -13.20
C ARG A 194 8.04 -13.55 -12.23
N LEU A 195 8.14 -13.22 -10.95
CA LEU A 195 8.54 -14.12 -9.87
C LEU A 195 7.38 -14.94 -9.28
N GLY A 196 6.16 -14.81 -9.82
CA GLY A 196 4.98 -15.53 -9.35
C GLY A 196 4.50 -15.10 -7.95
N LYS A 197 4.89 -13.90 -7.49
CA LYS A 197 4.47 -13.33 -6.21
C LYS A 197 3.06 -12.77 -6.31
N TRP A 198 2.32 -12.81 -5.21
CA TRP A 198 1.02 -12.14 -5.13
C TRP A 198 1.23 -10.62 -5.17
N VAL A 199 0.28 -9.87 -5.73
CA VAL A 199 0.34 -8.41 -5.83
C VAL A 199 -0.97 -7.85 -5.30
N HIS A 200 -0.88 -7.05 -4.25
CA HIS A 200 -2.01 -6.41 -3.61
C HIS A 200 -1.85 -4.88 -3.68
N VAL A 201 -2.94 -4.16 -3.91
CA VAL A 201 -2.94 -2.69 -3.92
C VAL A 201 -3.98 -2.13 -2.97
N GLY A 202 -3.56 -1.23 -2.08
CA GLY A 202 -4.45 -0.60 -1.10
C GLY A 202 -5.22 0.62 -1.59
N ARG A 203 -6.29 0.95 -0.85
CA ARG A 203 -7.20 2.11 -1.05
C ARG A 203 -7.73 2.30 -2.48
N VAL A 204 -8.17 1.21 -3.09
CA VAL A 204 -8.89 1.19 -4.36
C VAL A 204 -10.38 1.33 -4.08
N ASN A 205 -10.89 2.55 -4.23
CA ASN A 205 -12.28 2.91 -3.86
C ASN A 205 -13.16 3.25 -5.07
N SER A 206 -12.81 2.80 -6.28
CA SER A 206 -13.62 3.06 -7.48
C SER A 206 -13.45 2.00 -8.57
N ALA A 207 -14.44 1.92 -9.47
CA ALA A 207 -14.40 1.05 -10.65
C ALA A 207 -13.17 1.35 -11.53
N SER A 208 -12.94 2.63 -11.82
CA SER A 208 -11.82 3.08 -12.68
C SER A 208 -10.45 2.70 -12.07
N ARG A 209 -10.29 2.85 -10.74
CA ARG A 209 -9.07 2.40 -10.07
C ARG A 209 -8.94 0.87 -10.07
N THR A 210 -10.03 0.14 -9.86
CA THR A 210 -10.01 -1.34 -9.92
C THR A 210 -9.53 -1.84 -11.29
N ALA A 211 -10.08 -1.30 -12.37
CA ALA A 211 -9.64 -1.62 -13.74
C ALA A 211 -8.18 -1.22 -13.99
N SER A 212 -7.75 -0.07 -13.47
CA SER A 212 -6.36 0.38 -13.62
C SER A 212 -5.37 -0.49 -12.85
N MET A 213 -5.72 -0.94 -11.64
CA MET A 213 -4.86 -1.83 -10.84
C MET A 213 -4.79 -3.24 -11.44
N GLN A 214 -5.86 -3.72 -12.03
CA GLN A 214 -5.82 -4.95 -12.79
C GLN A 214 -4.87 -4.85 -13.99
N ARG A 215 -4.93 -3.77 -14.77
CA ARG A 215 -3.99 -3.52 -15.88
C ARG A 215 -2.54 -3.41 -15.42
N LEU A 216 -2.32 -2.85 -14.23
CA LEU A 216 -0.99 -2.81 -13.59
C LEU A 216 -0.48 -4.22 -13.24
N GLY A 217 -1.36 -5.19 -13.03
CA GLY A 217 -1.02 -6.57 -12.69
C GLY A 217 -1.42 -7.00 -11.27
N ALA A 218 -2.26 -6.23 -10.57
CA ALA A 218 -2.74 -6.58 -9.24
C ALA A 218 -3.56 -7.89 -9.26
N HIS A 219 -3.33 -8.75 -8.27
CA HIS A 219 -4.15 -9.95 -8.02
C HIS A 219 -5.33 -9.64 -7.10
N SER A 220 -5.16 -8.64 -6.24
CA SER A 220 -6.20 -8.17 -5.33
C SER A 220 -6.03 -6.69 -5.02
N VAL A 221 -7.12 -6.07 -4.61
CA VAL A 221 -7.14 -4.71 -4.09
C VAL A 221 -7.94 -4.67 -2.79
N ASP A 222 -7.73 -3.66 -1.95
CA ASP A 222 -8.62 -3.34 -0.83
C ASP A 222 -9.00 -1.86 -0.80
N GLY A 223 -10.03 -1.54 -0.05
CA GLY A 223 -10.59 -0.20 0.01
C GLY A 223 -11.42 0.00 1.26
N THR A 224 -11.70 1.27 1.56
CA THR A 224 -12.45 1.71 2.74
C THR A 224 -13.95 1.77 2.50
N HIS A 225 -14.42 1.40 1.31
CA HIS A 225 -15.81 1.60 0.89
C HIS A 225 -16.83 0.94 1.83
N THR A 226 -16.51 -0.24 2.37
CA THR A 226 -17.36 -0.96 3.36
C THR A 226 -17.60 -0.16 4.63
N ALA A 227 -16.64 0.66 5.07
CA ALA A 227 -16.77 1.49 6.26
C ALA A 227 -17.72 2.67 6.06
N PHE A 228 -17.84 3.17 4.82
CA PHE A 228 -18.65 4.35 4.50
C PHE A 228 -20.09 4.00 4.13
N VAL A 229 -20.31 2.96 3.32
CA VAL A 229 -21.65 2.64 2.77
C VAL A 229 -22.23 1.33 3.29
N GLY A 230 -21.52 0.65 4.19
CA GLY A 230 -21.91 -0.66 4.71
C GLY A 230 -21.60 -1.81 3.74
N LEU A 231 -21.49 -3.03 4.28
CA LEU A 231 -21.09 -4.20 3.50
C LEU A 231 -22.06 -4.52 2.35
N ASP A 232 -23.37 -4.43 2.58
CA ASP A 232 -24.36 -4.92 1.61
C ASP A 232 -24.31 -4.13 0.31
N ARG A 233 -24.27 -2.80 0.40
CA ARG A 233 -24.12 -1.91 -0.76
C ARG A 233 -22.72 -2.01 -1.36
N ALA A 234 -21.69 -2.01 -0.53
CA ALA A 234 -20.31 -2.06 -1.01
C ALA A 234 -20.02 -3.38 -1.75
N ALA A 235 -20.55 -4.51 -1.28
CA ALA A 235 -20.30 -5.83 -1.89
C ALA A 235 -20.88 -5.95 -3.30
N GLY A 236 -22.06 -5.36 -3.56
CA GLY A 236 -22.63 -5.29 -4.91
C GLY A 236 -21.74 -4.47 -5.84
N LEU A 237 -21.42 -3.24 -5.44
CA LEU A 237 -20.56 -2.34 -6.23
C LEU A 237 -19.19 -2.94 -6.52
N MET A 238 -18.52 -3.50 -5.51
CA MET A 238 -17.21 -4.15 -5.69
C MET A 238 -17.31 -5.37 -6.60
N GLY A 239 -18.43 -6.11 -6.56
CA GLY A 239 -18.76 -7.17 -7.52
C GLY A 239 -18.74 -6.65 -8.96
N ASP A 240 -19.55 -5.62 -9.22
CA ASP A 240 -19.67 -5.01 -10.55
C ASP A 240 -18.31 -4.46 -11.05
N TRP A 241 -17.52 -3.85 -10.16
CA TRP A 241 -16.18 -3.35 -10.50
C TRP A 241 -15.23 -4.47 -10.90
N MET A 242 -15.24 -5.58 -10.16
CA MET A 242 -14.41 -6.75 -10.47
C MET A 242 -14.83 -7.39 -11.78
N ASP A 243 -16.13 -7.58 -12.02
CA ASP A 243 -16.64 -8.18 -13.25
C ASP A 243 -16.28 -7.33 -14.47
N ALA A 244 -16.51 -6.01 -14.39
CA ALA A 244 -16.16 -5.07 -15.45
C ALA A 244 -14.64 -5.06 -15.75
N ALA A 245 -13.80 -5.10 -14.71
CA ALA A 245 -12.36 -5.19 -14.86
C ALA A 245 -11.95 -6.54 -15.48
N ASN A 246 -12.41 -7.64 -14.91
CA ASN A 246 -12.08 -9.01 -15.34
C ASN A 246 -12.55 -9.34 -16.76
N ALA A 247 -13.61 -8.70 -17.25
CA ALA A 247 -14.02 -8.79 -18.65
C ALA A 247 -13.05 -8.07 -19.62
N GLN A 248 -12.34 -7.03 -19.16
CA GLN A 248 -11.40 -6.25 -19.99
C GLN A 248 -10.01 -6.91 -20.10
N SER A 249 -9.63 -7.81 -19.19
CA SER A 249 -8.32 -8.49 -19.21
C SER A 249 -8.13 -9.53 -20.31
N ASP A 250 -9.18 -9.83 -21.07
CA ASP A 250 -9.09 -10.66 -22.27
C ASP A 250 -8.52 -9.88 -23.48
N MET A 251 -8.19 -8.60 -23.30
CA MET A 251 -7.52 -7.75 -24.29
C MET A 251 -5.99 -7.70 -24.08
N PRO A 252 -5.15 -7.65 -25.14
CA PRO A 252 -3.70 -7.62 -25.02
C PRO A 252 -3.18 -6.45 -24.15
N SER A 253 -2.23 -6.74 -23.26
CA SER A 253 -1.58 -5.78 -22.36
C SER A 253 -0.98 -4.57 -23.11
N LEU A 254 -1.41 -3.36 -22.77
CA LEU A 254 -0.89 -2.07 -23.27
C LEU A 254 0.47 -1.66 -22.67
N LEU A 255 1.09 -2.48 -21.81
CA LEU A 255 2.39 -2.18 -21.19
C LEU A 255 3.59 -2.25 -22.14
N THR A 256 3.38 -2.36 -23.46
CA THR A 256 4.46 -2.41 -24.47
C THR A 256 4.72 -1.09 -25.19
N GLU A 257 4.02 -0.01 -24.88
CA GLU A 257 4.30 1.29 -25.51
C GLU A 257 4.82 2.32 -24.51
N ASP A 258 6.01 2.84 -24.82
CA ASP A 258 6.74 3.93 -24.18
C ASP A 258 5.91 5.23 -24.11
N ARG A 259 4.91 5.28 -23.21
CA ARG A 259 4.25 6.54 -22.86
C ARG A 259 4.97 7.16 -21.67
N LYS A 260 5.73 8.23 -21.93
CA LYS A 260 6.19 9.17 -20.90
C LYS A 260 4.97 9.65 -20.10
N PRO A 261 4.97 9.53 -18.76
CA PRO A 261 3.90 10.10 -17.96
C PRO A 261 3.97 11.62 -18.06
N GLU A 262 2.86 12.26 -18.44
CA GLU A 262 2.73 13.71 -18.30
C GLU A 262 2.60 14.10 -16.82
N PRO A 263 3.23 15.21 -16.39
CA PRO A 263 3.18 15.66 -15.01
C PRO A 263 1.79 16.22 -14.68
N ARG A 264 1.03 15.52 -13.84
CA ARG A 264 -0.25 16.01 -13.31
C ARG A 264 -0.01 16.67 -11.95
N HIS A 265 0.31 17.97 -11.97
CA HIS A 265 0.65 18.77 -10.79
C HIS A 265 -0.52 19.09 -9.81
N ALA A 266 -1.75 18.68 -10.05
CA ALA A 266 -2.89 19.20 -9.29
C ALA A 266 -3.54 18.27 -8.24
N TYR A 267 -3.04 17.03 -8.04
CA TYR A 267 -3.71 16.07 -7.14
C TYR A 267 -3.18 16.06 -5.69
N HIS A 268 -2.15 16.85 -5.38
CA HIS A 268 -1.35 16.68 -4.16
C HIS A 268 -1.93 17.30 -2.88
N ALA A 269 -2.98 18.13 -2.95
CA ALA A 269 -3.42 18.91 -1.78
C ALA A 269 -4.78 18.50 -1.18
N ARG A 270 -5.64 17.75 -1.88
CA ARG A 270 -7.05 17.59 -1.50
C ARG A 270 -7.34 16.50 -0.44
N ALA A 271 -6.44 15.55 -0.20
CA ALA A 271 -6.72 14.43 0.70
C ALA A 271 -6.34 14.66 2.18
N ALA A 272 -5.69 15.78 2.52
CA ALA A 272 -5.18 16.06 3.87
C ALA A 272 -6.10 16.96 4.73
N VAL A 273 -7.16 17.54 4.15
CA VAL A 273 -7.86 18.71 4.71
C VAL A 273 -8.97 18.36 5.73
N ALA A 274 -9.48 17.13 5.78
CA ALA A 274 -10.72 16.85 6.52
C ALA A 274 -10.62 16.59 8.04
N GLN A 275 -9.41 16.40 8.61
CA GLN A 275 -9.32 15.78 9.94
C GLN A 275 -8.64 16.61 11.05
N HIS A 276 -7.98 17.73 10.74
CA HIS A 276 -7.06 18.38 11.72
C HIS A 276 -7.33 19.86 12.01
N ALA A 277 -8.56 20.29 11.73
CA ALA A 277 -9.11 21.58 12.11
C ALA A 277 -8.93 21.95 13.60
N GLY A 278 -9.02 21.01 14.54
CA GLY A 278 -9.05 21.36 15.97
C GLY A 278 -7.70 21.50 16.69
N GLU A 279 -6.59 20.98 16.15
CA GLU A 279 -5.41 20.64 16.97
C GLU A 279 -4.14 21.45 16.65
N ALA A 280 -4.14 22.29 15.61
CA ALA A 280 -2.96 23.07 15.20
C ALA A 280 -2.58 24.21 16.17
N MET A 281 -3.49 24.64 17.06
CA MET A 281 -3.25 25.76 17.99
C MET A 281 -2.49 25.37 19.27
N THR A 282 -2.31 24.07 19.56
CA THR A 282 -1.74 23.62 20.84
C THR A 282 -0.30 23.11 20.76
N HIS A 283 0.26 22.91 19.56
CA HIS A 283 1.59 22.30 19.40
C HIS A 283 2.50 23.07 18.44
N GLY A 284 2.92 24.28 18.85
CA GLY A 284 4.24 24.84 18.51
C GLY A 284 4.54 25.20 17.05
N ALA A 285 3.54 25.40 16.19
CA ALA A 285 3.76 25.98 14.86
C ALA A 285 4.08 27.49 14.99
N LEU A 286 5.05 27.97 14.21
CA LEU A 286 5.37 29.39 14.15
C LEU A 286 4.42 30.11 13.19
N PRO A 287 4.08 31.39 13.45
CA PRO A 287 3.39 32.22 12.47
C PRO A 287 4.20 32.26 11.17
N LEU A 288 3.53 32.26 10.02
CA LEU A 288 4.18 32.27 8.71
C LEU A 288 5.06 33.53 8.53
N SER A 289 4.66 34.65 9.13
CA SER A 289 5.48 35.87 9.20
C SER A 289 6.82 35.70 9.92
N ALA A 290 6.96 34.70 10.80
CA ALA A 290 8.21 34.39 11.49
C ALA A 290 9.10 33.40 10.71
N LEU A 291 8.64 32.91 9.56
CA LEU A 291 9.35 31.97 8.67
C LEU A 291 9.95 32.67 7.44
N ALA A 292 10.08 34.00 7.46
CA ALA A 292 10.50 34.82 6.31
C ALA A 292 11.88 34.45 5.72
N ASP A 293 12.75 33.77 6.49
CA ASP A 293 14.06 33.27 6.03
C ASP A 293 14.03 31.82 5.50
N HIS A 294 12.87 31.15 5.52
CA HIS A 294 12.66 29.81 4.98
C HIS A 294 11.87 29.88 3.66
N GLU A 295 12.20 29.01 2.69
CA GLU A 295 11.46 28.92 1.41
C GLU A 295 9.99 28.56 1.69
N ILE A 296 9.09 29.53 1.47
CA ILE A 296 7.64 29.36 1.54
C ILE A 296 7.15 29.12 0.11
N ASP A 297 6.77 27.87 -0.19
CA ASP A 297 6.30 27.48 -1.51
C ASP A 297 4.77 27.54 -1.65
N GLU A 298 4.30 27.93 -2.84
CA GLU A 298 2.92 27.68 -3.27
C GLU A 298 2.61 26.18 -3.19
N GLY A 299 1.48 25.83 -2.58
CA GLY A 299 1.10 24.45 -2.30
C GLY A 299 1.37 24.00 -0.86
N MET A 300 2.02 24.82 -0.03
CA MET A 300 2.25 24.49 1.38
C MET A 300 0.94 24.39 2.18
N LEU A 301 0.85 23.41 3.08
CA LEU A 301 -0.27 23.28 4.01
C LEU A 301 -0.12 24.27 5.17
N VAL A 302 -1.18 25.05 5.40
CA VAL A 302 -1.22 26.08 6.43
C VAL A 302 -2.47 25.97 7.30
N GLY A 303 -2.37 26.38 8.57
CA GLY A 303 -3.50 26.41 9.50
C GLY A 303 -3.98 27.84 9.78
N HIS A 304 -5.29 28.06 9.83
CA HIS A 304 -5.91 29.33 10.25
C HIS A 304 -7.30 29.10 10.88
N GLU A 305 -7.54 29.63 12.08
CA GLU A 305 -8.80 29.50 12.84
C GLU A 305 -9.39 28.09 12.88
N GLY A 306 -8.50 27.10 12.98
CA GLY A 306 -8.87 25.71 12.98
C GLY A 306 -9.38 25.19 11.63
N ARG A 307 -8.94 25.77 10.52
CA ARG A 307 -9.06 25.21 9.17
C ARG A 307 -7.67 24.92 8.63
N VAL A 308 -7.55 23.90 7.80
CA VAL A 308 -6.33 23.62 7.04
C VAL A 308 -6.58 24.06 5.61
N GLY A 309 -5.71 24.93 5.09
CA GLY A 309 -5.78 25.43 3.73
C GLY A 309 -4.47 25.19 2.98
N VAL A 310 -4.50 25.48 1.70
CA VAL A 310 -3.32 25.40 0.82
C VAL A 310 -2.91 26.81 0.47
N LEU A 311 -1.64 27.13 0.70
CA LEU A 311 -1.06 28.42 0.31
C LEU A 311 -1.06 28.53 -1.23
N ARG A 312 -1.65 29.59 -1.77
CA ARG A 312 -1.75 29.83 -3.22
C ARG A 312 -0.81 30.90 -3.73
N ALA A 313 -0.31 31.76 -2.85
CA ALA A 313 0.66 32.79 -3.15
C ALA A 313 1.54 33.04 -1.92
N ALA A 314 2.81 33.33 -2.14
CA ALA A 314 3.76 33.70 -1.10
C ALA A 314 3.34 35.03 -0.42
N PRO A 315 3.77 35.27 0.83
CA PRO A 315 3.46 36.52 1.51
C PRO A 315 4.11 37.72 0.82
N GLU A 316 3.34 38.45 0.02
CA GLU A 316 3.67 39.78 -0.45
C GLU A 316 2.99 40.79 0.50
N ASP A 317 3.74 41.78 0.99
CA ASP A 317 3.25 42.82 1.89
C ASP A 317 2.56 42.33 3.19
N GLY A 318 2.90 41.11 3.62
CA GLY A 318 2.39 40.52 4.87
C GLY A 318 1.01 39.87 4.75
N TRP A 319 0.50 39.63 3.55
CA TRP A 319 -0.76 38.93 3.28
C TRP A 319 -0.55 37.68 2.44
N VAL A 320 -1.42 36.69 2.60
CA VAL A 320 -1.37 35.42 1.87
C VAL A 320 -2.75 35.01 1.37
N HIS A 321 -2.79 34.39 0.20
CA HIS A 321 -4.00 33.76 -0.31
C HIS A 321 -4.02 32.29 0.10
N VAL A 322 -5.04 31.91 0.86
CA VAL A 322 -5.23 30.54 1.34
C VAL A 322 -6.52 30.00 0.73
N ALA A 323 -6.41 28.89 0.02
CA ALA A 323 -7.57 28.17 -0.48
C ALA A 323 -8.03 27.14 0.56
N PHE A 324 -9.26 27.31 1.04
CA PHE A 324 -9.94 26.33 1.89
C PHE A 324 -10.88 25.51 1.02
N ASN A 325 -10.57 24.22 0.85
CA ASN A 325 -11.46 23.30 0.14
C ASN A 325 -12.25 22.49 1.15
N ASP A 326 -13.58 22.41 0.98
CA ASP A 326 -14.37 21.37 1.62
C ASP A 326 -13.95 20.01 1.00
N PRO A 327 -13.34 19.10 1.77
CA PRO A 327 -12.87 17.81 1.26
C PRO A 327 -14.02 16.88 0.84
N PHE A 328 -15.28 17.27 1.10
CA PHE A 328 -16.49 16.55 0.72
C PHE A 328 -17.22 17.15 -0.49
N ALA A 329 -16.81 18.33 -0.95
CA ALA A 329 -17.40 18.93 -2.14
C ALA A 329 -16.78 18.32 -3.41
N GLY A 330 -17.61 18.07 -4.44
CA GLY A 330 -17.16 17.47 -5.70
C GLY A 330 -16.15 18.36 -6.44
N ASP A 331 -15.51 17.84 -7.50
CA ASP A 331 -14.46 18.55 -8.24
C ASP A 331 -14.92 19.90 -8.86
N ASP A 332 -16.24 20.10 -8.99
CA ASP A 332 -16.88 21.32 -9.53
C ASP A 332 -17.34 22.32 -8.45
N ALA A 333 -17.06 22.07 -7.17
CA ALA A 333 -17.44 22.98 -6.10
C ALA A 333 -16.58 24.27 -6.11
N PRO A 334 -17.18 25.44 -5.85
CA PRO A 334 -16.43 26.68 -5.79
C PRO A 334 -15.39 26.62 -4.66
N GLU A 335 -14.14 26.93 -5.00
CA GLU A 335 -13.03 27.02 -4.04
C GLU A 335 -13.16 28.34 -3.27
N GLU A 336 -13.21 28.28 -1.93
CA GLU A 336 -13.22 29.46 -1.08
C GLU A 336 -11.77 29.93 -0.88
N VAL A 337 -11.39 31.01 -1.56
CA VAL A 337 -10.09 31.64 -1.41
C VAL A 337 -10.23 32.85 -0.51
N GLU A 338 -9.45 32.87 0.56
CA GLU A 338 -9.43 33.96 1.52
C GLU A 338 -8.05 34.61 1.55
N GLU A 339 -8.03 35.94 1.67
CA GLU A 339 -6.82 36.72 1.84
C GLU A 339 -6.62 36.98 3.34
N LEU A 340 -5.53 36.47 3.88
CA LEU A 340 -5.27 36.44 5.32
C LEU A 340 -3.93 37.11 5.64
N PRO A 341 -3.80 37.79 6.80
CA PRO A 341 -2.50 38.28 7.23
C PRO A 341 -1.56 37.10 7.49
N ALA A 342 -0.31 37.18 7.05
CA ALA A 342 0.68 36.11 7.24
C ALA A 342 0.91 35.74 8.71
N HIS A 343 0.71 36.66 9.65
CA HIS A 343 0.81 36.39 11.08
C HIS A 343 -0.40 35.63 11.65
N ALA A 344 -1.53 35.63 10.95
CA ALA A 344 -2.73 34.89 11.32
C ALA A 344 -2.71 33.43 10.81
N VAL A 345 -1.70 33.09 9.99
CA VAL A 345 -1.53 31.80 9.34
C VAL A 345 -0.29 31.10 9.90
N TYR A 346 -0.38 29.81 10.16
CA TYR A 346 0.70 29.02 10.79
C TYR A 346 1.23 27.94 9.84
N GLY A 347 2.55 27.75 9.79
CA GLY A 347 3.20 26.74 8.94
C GLY A 347 4.46 26.12 9.56
N PRO A 348 5.10 25.16 8.88
CA PRO A 348 4.44 24.01 8.26
C PRO A 348 3.83 23.08 9.32
N VAL A 349 2.62 22.57 9.07
CA VAL A 349 1.97 21.63 9.99
C VAL A 349 2.61 20.25 9.85
N ASN A 350 3.44 19.87 10.82
CA ASN A 350 4.17 18.59 10.84
C ASN A 350 3.28 17.45 11.39
N LEU A 351 3.16 16.33 10.68
CA LEU A 351 2.18 15.26 10.95
C LEU A 351 2.55 14.28 12.11
N ALA A 352 3.42 14.67 13.04
CA ALA A 352 3.78 13.81 14.17
C ALA A 352 2.77 13.96 15.33
N ARG A 353 2.17 12.84 15.80
CA ARG A 353 1.30 12.89 17.00
C ARG A 353 2.12 13.02 18.30
N PRO A 354 1.58 13.72 19.31
CA PRO A 354 2.24 13.96 20.59
C PRO A 354 2.13 12.78 21.55
N HIS A 355 3.12 12.67 22.44
CA HIS A 355 3.05 11.86 23.66
C HIS A 355 1.81 12.24 24.48
N ARG A 356 1.13 11.24 25.06
CA ARG A 356 0.11 11.46 26.09
C ARG A 356 0.73 12.22 27.27
N ALA A 357 0.39 13.50 27.41
CA ALA A 357 0.34 14.12 28.73
C ALA A 357 -1.00 13.73 29.37
N ASP A 358 -0.94 13.23 30.60
CA ASP A 358 -2.09 12.78 31.37
C ASP A 358 -3.13 13.89 31.51
N THR A 359 -4.25 13.77 30.81
CA THR A 359 -5.41 14.64 31.03
C THR A 359 -6.19 14.13 32.24
N LEU A 360 -6.13 14.91 33.31
CA LEU A 360 -7.01 14.78 34.47
C LEU A 360 -8.48 14.78 34.03
N THR A 361 -9.27 13.85 34.55
CA THR A 361 -10.70 13.78 34.26
C THR A 361 -11.41 15.06 34.73
N PRO A 362 -12.58 15.43 34.16
CA PRO A 362 -13.30 16.65 34.52
C PRO A 362 -13.58 16.82 36.03
N TRP A 363 -13.65 15.73 36.79
CA TRP A 363 -13.81 15.76 38.26
C TRP A 363 -12.52 16.13 39.00
N GLN A 364 -11.36 15.71 38.47
CA GLN A 364 -10.05 16.03 39.04
C GLN A 364 -9.68 17.50 38.83
N MET A 365 -10.14 18.13 37.73
CA MET A 365 -9.94 19.57 37.51
C MET A 365 -10.82 20.46 38.40
N ALA A 366 -11.94 19.93 38.93
CA ALA A 366 -12.87 20.67 39.78
C ALA A 366 -12.61 20.53 41.29
N GLY A 367 -11.61 19.72 41.71
CA GLY A 367 -11.37 19.42 43.13
C GLY A 367 -12.50 18.63 43.81
N VAL A 368 -13.39 17.99 43.04
CA VAL A 368 -14.57 17.29 43.57
C VAL A 368 -14.35 15.79 43.58
N THR A 369 -14.55 15.15 44.73
CA THR A 369 -14.50 13.68 44.84
C THR A 369 -15.60 13.01 44.04
N LYS A 370 -15.24 11.96 43.29
CA LYS A 370 -16.08 11.18 42.40
C LYS A 370 -17.38 10.70 43.09
N PRO A 371 -18.58 10.96 42.55
CA PRO A 371 -19.82 10.54 43.19
C PRO A 371 -19.95 9.00 43.20
N GLN A 372 -20.18 8.43 44.38
CA GLN A 372 -20.46 6.99 44.52
C GLN A 372 -21.81 6.66 43.89
N ARG A 373 -21.81 5.78 42.88
CA ARG A 373 -23.04 5.20 42.33
C ARG A 373 -23.76 4.39 43.42
N ARG A 374 -24.96 4.83 43.82
CA ARG A 374 -25.90 3.99 44.57
C ARG A 374 -26.38 2.88 43.65
N LYS A 375 -26.18 1.62 44.09
CA LYS A 375 -26.76 0.44 43.45
C LYS A 375 -28.29 0.50 43.62
N LYS A 376 -29.02 0.34 42.52
CA LYS A 376 -30.37 -0.22 42.50
C LYS A 376 -30.34 -1.44 41.61
#